data_AF-A0AAV9B952-F1
#
_entry.id   AF-A0AAV9B952-F1
#
_cell.length_a   1.000
_cell.length_b   1.000
_cell.length_c   1.000
_cell.angle_alpha   90.00
_cell.angle_beta   90.00
_cell.angle_gamma   90.00
#
_symmetry.space_group_name_H-M   'P 1'
#
loop_
_entity.id
_entity.type
_entity.pdbx_description
1 polymer ?
#
loop_
_entity_poly.entity_id
_entity_poly.type
_entity_poly.pdbx_seq_one_letter_code
_entity_poly.pdbx_strand_id
1 'polypeptide(L)'
;MEGGGEKKESRTKKGCIKPIRGPWVVRKFDADGAVVGTSLRRPSERERENNRSRERQRRAVASRIFAGLRSHGGYRLPKHPDHNDVLRALCEEAGWAVDDDGTVTRKDRVGDHLIEV
;
A
#
# COMPACT_ATOMS: atom_id res chain seq x y z
N MET A 1 18.41 43.13 9.82
CA MET A 1 18.28 41.77 9.28
C MET A 1 17.33 41.01 10.18
N GLU A 2 16.02 41.12 9.94
CA GLU A 2 15.02 40.40 10.73
C GLU A 2 14.82 39.02 10.11
N GLY A 3 15.15 37.98 10.89
CA GLY A 3 15.11 36.58 10.48
C GLY A 3 13.68 36.08 10.38
N GLY A 4 13.28 35.67 9.18
CA GLY A 4 12.02 35.01 8.90
C GLY A 4 11.90 33.68 9.62
N GLY A 5 10.97 33.60 10.56
CA GLY A 5 10.55 32.34 11.17
C GLY A 5 9.65 31.57 10.21
N GLU A 6 10.26 30.71 9.38
CA GLU A 6 9.57 29.73 8.56
C GLU A 6 8.70 28.83 9.46
N LYS A 7 7.37 29.00 9.38
CA LYS A 7 6.41 28.10 10.02
C LYS A 7 6.55 26.73 9.36
N LYS A 8 7.34 25.83 9.99
CA LYS A 8 7.41 24.42 9.59
C LYS A 8 6.02 23.82 9.71
N GLU A 9 5.32 23.73 8.59
CA GLU A 9 4.03 23.05 8.47
C GLU A 9 4.23 21.60 8.92
N SER A 10 3.80 21.30 10.15
CA SER A 10 3.92 19.95 10.70
C SER A 10 3.09 19.04 9.80
N ARG A 11 3.78 18.18 9.03
CA ARG A 11 3.21 17.12 8.19
C ARG A 11 2.29 16.27 9.06
N THR A 12 1.02 16.68 9.17
CA THR A 12 0.06 16.02 10.05
C THR A 12 -0.14 14.64 9.45
N LYS A 13 0.39 13.61 10.13
CA LYS A 13 0.38 12.23 9.64
C LYS A 13 -1.06 11.84 9.29
N LYS A 14 -1.37 11.79 7.99
CA LYS A 14 -2.68 11.40 7.45
C LYS A 14 -2.78 9.88 7.47
N GLY A 15 -2.87 9.31 8.67
CA GLY A 15 -3.22 7.90 8.85
C GLY A 15 -4.67 7.65 8.42
N CYS A 16 -4.96 6.41 7.99
CA CYS A 16 -6.31 5.96 7.66
C CYS A 16 -7.26 6.22 8.85
N ILE A 17 -8.42 6.82 8.58
CA ILE A 17 -9.42 7.10 9.62
C ILE A 17 -10.09 5.76 10.00
N LYS A 18 -9.94 5.34 11.26
CA LYS A 18 -10.59 4.12 11.77
C LYS A 18 -12.12 4.24 11.71
N PRO A 19 -12.86 3.11 11.56
CA PRO A 19 -14.32 3.11 11.51
C PRO A 19 -14.97 3.42 12.87
N ILE A 20 -14.25 3.20 13.98
CA ILE A 20 -14.78 3.38 15.34
C ILE A 20 -15.03 4.86 15.63
N ARG A 21 -16.23 5.16 16.14
CA ARG A 21 -16.62 6.49 16.62
C ARG A 21 -16.08 6.66 18.05
N GLY A 22 -15.03 7.45 18.20
CA GLY A 22 -14.42 7.74 19.50
C GLY A 22 -13.22 8.68 19.39
N PRO A 23 -12.82 9.35 20.48
CA PRO A 23 -11.64 10.21 20.47
C PRO A 23 -10.38 9.34 20.27
N TRP A 24 -9.58 9.69 19.26
CA TRP A 24 -8.40 8.91 18.89
C TRP A 24 -7.14 9.49 19.51
N VAL A 25 -6.38 8.66 20.23
CA VAL A 25 -5.14 9.06 20.90
C VAL A 25 -4.02 9.21 19.87
N VAL A 26 -3.64 10.46 19.58
CA VAL A 26 -2.47 10.79 18.76
C VAL A 26 -1.32 11.08 19.70
N ARG A 27 -0.25 10.29 19.61
CA ARG A 27 1.01 10.54 20.30
C ARG A 27 1.92 11.37 19.38
N LYS A 28 2.45 12.46 19.91
CA LYS A 28 3.52 13.25 19.30
C LYS A 28 4.84 12.79 19.90
N PHE A 29 5.82 12.59 19.04
CA PHE A 29 7.15 12.14 19.42
C PHE A 29 8.16 13.24 19.06
N ASP A 30 9.21 13.40 19.85
CA ASP A 30 10.38 14.21 19.48
C ASP A 30 11.28 13.46 18.48
N ALA A 31 12.41 14.07 18.14
CA ALA A 31 13.39 13.50 17.23
C ALA A 31 14.03 12.22 17.78
N ASP A 32 14.14 12.10 19.11
CA ASP A 32 14.73 10.95 19.81
C ASP A 32 13.71 9.83 20.06
N GLY A 33 12.44 10.04 19.68
CA GLY A 33 11.37 9.05 19.77
C GLY A 33 10.67 9.00 21.12
N ALA A 34 10.94 9.92 22.04
CA ALA A 34 10.21 10.06 23.30
C ALA A 34 8.85 10.76 23.06
N VAL A 35 7.84 10.39 23.87
CA VAL A 35 6.49 10.95 23.74
C VAL A 35 6.43 12.34 24.37
N VAL A 36 6.34 13.36 23.54
CA VAL A 36 6.27 14.78 23.96
C VAL A 36 4.86 15.22 24.29
N GLY A 37 3.85 14.53 23.76
CA GLY A 37 2.47 14.88 24.05
C GLY A 37 1.44 13.91 23.50
N THR A 38 0.31 13.83 24.17
CA THR A 38 -0.81 12.99 23.78
C THR A 38 -2.04 13.87 23.54
N SER A 39 -2.64 13.80 22.36
CA SER A 39 -3.85 14.56 22.02
C SER A 39 -4.97 13.64 21.56
N LEU A 40 -6.21 14.00 21.91
CA LEU A 40 -7.40 13.32 21.40
C LEU A 40 -7.85 14.00 20.12
N ARG A 41 -7.79 13.29 19.00
CA ARG A 41 -8.33 13.76 17.71
C ARG A 41 -9.76 13.26 17.54
N ARG A 42 -10.63 14.14 17.05
CA ARG A 42 -11.97 13.79 16.57
C ARG A 42 -12.00 14.08 15.07
N PRO A 43 -11.91 13.06 14.20
CA PRO A 43 -12.08 13.27 12.78
C PRO A 43 -13.45 13.90 12.50
N SER A 44 -13.49 14.88 11.62
CA SER A 44 -14.72 15.49 11.10
C SER A 44 -15.42 14.57 10.09
N GLU A 45 -16.69 14.85 9.79
CA GLU A 45 -17.43 14.12 8.76
C GLU A 45 -16.84 14.30 7.37
N ARG A 46 -16.41 15.52 7.02
CA ARG A 46 -15.70 15.82 5.77
C ARG A 46 -14.42 15.01 5.62
N GLU A 47 -13.64 14.87 6.69
CA GLU A 47 -12.44 14.02 6.67
C GLU A 47 -12.77 12.54 6.43
N ARG A 48 -13.83 12.03 7.07
CA ARG A 48 -14.31 10.65 6.84
C ARG A 48 -14.77 10.45 5.41
N GLU A 49 -15.50 11.42 4.84
CA GLU A 49 -15.94 11.37 3.45
C GLU A 49 -14.78 11.39 2.47
N ASN A 50 -13.79 12.27 2.69
CA ASN A 50 -12.57 12.29 1.90
C ASN A 50 -11.82 10.96 1.95
N ASN A 51 -11.72 10.31 3.12
CA ASN A 51 -11.12 8.99 3.26
C ASN A 51 -11.93 7.91 2.52
N ARG A 52 -13.26 7.93 2.62
CA ARG A 52 -14.15 7.03 1.85
C ARG A 52 -13.98 7.21 0.35
N SER A 53 -13.90 8.46 -0.11
CA SER A 53 -13.69 8.79 -1.53
C SER A 53 -12.32 8.28 -2.02
N ARG A 54 -11.25 8.58 -1.28
CA ARG A 54 -9.89 8.09 -1.58
C ARG A 54 -9.83 6.57 -1.63
N GLU A 55 -10.44 5.89 -0.67
CA GLU A 55 -10.43 4.43 -0.62
C GLU A 55 -11.26 3.82 -1.75
N ARG A 56 -12.40 4.42 -2.12
CA ARG A 56 -13.17 4.01 -3.32
C ARG A 56 -12.34 4.20 -4.58
N GLN A 57 -11.67 5.33 -4.75
CA GLN A 57 -10.81 5.59 -5.90
C GLN A 57 -9.64 4.61 -5.95
N ARG A 58 -8.96 4.35 -4.82
CA ARG A 58 -7.87 3.36 -4.71
C ARG A 58 -8.34 1.98 -5.18
N ARG A 59 -9.51 1.54 -4.71
CA ARG A 59 -10.11 0.25 -5.10
C ARG A 59 -10.53 0.22 -6.57
N ALA A 60 -11.10 1.31 -7.09
CA ALA A 60 -11.48 1.40 -8.50
C ALA A 60 -10.26 1.30 -9.42
N VAL A 61 -9.15 1.97 -9.07
CA VAL A 61 -7.88 1.87 -9.81
C VAL A 61 -7.35 0.44 -9.78
N ALA A 62 -7.26 -0.19 -8.60
CA ALA A 62 -6.83 -1.58 -8.48
C ALA A 62 -7.71 -2.53 -9.32
N SER A 63 -9.02 -2.37 -9.27
CA SER A 63 -9.96 -3.17 -10.07
C SER A 63 -9.74 -3.00 -11.58
N ARG A 64 -9.41 -1.79 -12.05
CA ARG A 64 -9.10 -1.54 -13.47
C ARG A 64 -7.78 -2.20 -13.88
N ILE A 65 -6.78 -2.17 -13.01
CA ILE A 65 -5.48 -2.84 -13.25
C ILE A 65 -5.68 -4.35 -13.36
N PHE A 66 -6.36 -4.99 -12.38
CA PHE A 66 -6.61 -6.43 -12.42
C PHE A 66 -7.52 -6.86 -13.58
N ALA A 67 -8.46 -6.01 -14.00
CA ALA A 67 -9.24 -6.26 -15.21
C ALA A 67 -8.34 -6.26 -16.46
N GLY A 68 -7.46 -5.26 -16.60
CA GLY A 68 -6.52 -5.18 -17.72
C GLY A 68 -5.56 -6.38 -17.78
N LEU A 69 -4.97 -6.77 -16.65
CA LEU A 69 -4.08 -7.93 -16.57
C LEU A 69 -4.79 -9.24 -16.96
N ARG A 70 -6.05 -9.43 -16.54
CA ARG A 70 -6.82 -10.62 -16.94
C ARG A 70 -7.15 -10.65 -18.43
N SER A 71 -7.47 -9.50 -19.02
CA SER A 71 -7.84 -9.43 -20.43
C SER A 71 -6.63 -9.56 -21.37
N HIS A 72 -5.45 -9.08 -20.95
CA HIS A 72 -4.30 -8.93 -21.85
C HIS A 72 -3.06 -9.75 -21.46
N GLY A 73 -3.00 -10.30 -20.24
CA GLY A 73 -1.81 -10.98 -19.74
C GLY A 73 -1.61 -12.42 -20.25
N GLY A 74 -2.59 -13.02 -20.93
CA GLY A 74 -2.44 -14.39 -21.48
C GLY A 74 -2.24 -15.48 -20.42
N TYR A 75 -2.52 -15.18 -19.15
CA TYR A 75 -2.31 -16.08 -18.02
C TYR A 75 -3.23 -17.30 -18.09
N ARG A 76 -2.69 -18.47 -17.73
CA ARG A 76 -3.47 -19.71 -17.55
C ARG A 76 -4.18 -19.71 -16.21
N LEU A 77 -5.23 -18.89 -16.10
CA LEU A 77 -5.98 -18.71 -14.87
C LEU A 77 -7.14 -19.72 -14.75
N PRO A 78 -7.58 -20.04 -13.53
CA PRO A 78 -8.83 -20.77 -13.30
C PRO A 78 -10.04 -20.07 -13.93
N LYS A 79 -11.17 -20.78 -14.08
CA LYS A 79 -12.41 -20.23 -14.67
C LYS A 79 -12.93 -18.97 -13.96
N HIS A 80 -12.71 -18.86 -12.65
CA HIS A 80 -13.11 -17.72 -11.83
C HIS A 80 -11.92 -17.22 -11.00
N PRO A 81 -10.95 -16.54 -11.62
CA PRO A 81 -9.73 -16.15 -10.93
C PRO A 81 -9.99 -14.95 -10.02
N ASP A 82 -9.45 -15.02 -8.81
CA ASP A 82 -9.42 -13.89 -7.90
C ASP A 82 -8.20 -12.97 -8.17
N HIS A 83 -8.00 -11.92 -7.37
CA HIS A 83 -6.86 -11.01 -7.55
C HIS A 83 -5.51 -11.66 -7.21
N ASN A 84 -5.47 -12.60 -6.26
CA ASN A 84 -4.25 -13.27 -5.86
C ASN A 84 -3.78 -14.25 -6.93
N ASP A 85 -4.70 -14.93 -7.61
CA ASP A 85 -4.39 -15.79 -8.77
C ASP A 85 -3.67 -15.00 -9.88
N VAL A 86 -4.17 -13.80 -10.18
CA VAL A 86 -3.55 -12.90 -11.16
C VAL A 86 -2.17 -12.44 -10.71
N LEU A 87 -2.00 -12.11 -9.41
CA LEU A 87 -0.69 -11.73 -8.88
C LEU A 87 0.31 -12.88 -8.92
N ARG A 88 -0.10 -14.10 -8.55
CA ARG A 88 0.77 -15.28 -8.62
C ARG A 88 1.22 -15.55 -10.05
N ALA A 89 0.31 -15.49 -11.02
CA ALA A 89 0.64 -15.67 -12.43
C ALA A 89 1.62 -14.59 -12.95
N LEU A 90 1.41 -13.33 -12.55
CA LEU A 90 2.31 -12.22 -12.89
C LEU A 90 3.70 -12.40 -12.25
N CYS A 91 3.76 -12.81 -10.99
CA CYS A 91 5.03 -13.08 -10.30
C CYS A 91 5.79 -14.23 -10.97
N GLU A 92 5.09 -15.30 -11.34
CA GLU A 92 5.67 -16.43 -12.05
C GLU A 92 6.24 -16.04 -13.42
N GLU A 93 5.50 -15.24 -14.20
CA GLU A 93 5.98 -14.68 -15.47
C GLU A 93 7.27 -13.86 -15.27
N ALA A 94 7.35 -13.10 -14.18
CA ALA A 94 8.51 -12.30 -13.83
C ALA A 94 9.67 -13.09 -13.18
N GLY A 95 9.56 -14.43 -13.06
CA GLY A 95 10.61 -15.28 -12.49
C GLY A 95 10.64 -15.33 -10.96
N TRP A 96 9.52 -15.05 -10.31
CA TRP A 96 9.34 -15.18 -8.86
C TRP A 96 8.44 -16.36 -8.52
N ALA A 97 8.70 -17.02 -7.39
CA ALA A 97 7.82 -18.01 -6.80
C ALA A 97 7.04 -17.36 -5.65
N VAL A 98 5.76 -17.67 -5.53
CA VAL A 98 4.88 -17.16 -4.46
C VAL A 98 4.30 -18.36 -3.74
N ASP A 99 4.60 -18.47 -2.45
CA ASP A 99 4.12 -19.53 -1.57
C ASP A 99 2.70 -19.22 -1.05
N ASP A 100 2.02 -20.22 -0.49
CA ASP A 100 0.63 -20.08 0.00
C ASP A 100 0.50 -19.17 1.24
N ASP A 101 1.59 -18.96 1.97
CA ASP A 101 1.68 -18.00 3.09
C ASP A 101 1.90 -16.55 2.60
N GLY A 102 2.10 -16.36 1.28
CA GLY A 102 2.36 -15.08 0.65
C GLY A 102 3.84 -14.68 0.61
N THR A 103 4.75 -15.57 1.00
CA THR A 103 6.19 -15.34 0.84
C THR A 103 6.56 -15.37 -0.65
N VAL A 104 7.36 -14.39 -1.09
CA VAL A 104 7.80 -14.28 -2.49
C VAL A 104 9.31 -14.49 -2.55
N THR A 105 9.73 -15.55 -3.24
CA THR A 105 11.14 -15.91 -3.42
C THR A 105 11.55 -15.79 -4.87
N ARG A 106 12.82 -15.44 -5.12
CA ARG A 106 13.36 -15.40 -6.48
C ARG A 106 13.51 -16.86 -6.94
N LYS A 107 12.96 -17.22 -8.10
CA LYS A 107 13.30 -18.50 -8.72
C LYS A 107 14.76 -18.41 -9.15
N ASP A 108 15.62 -19.25 -8.59
CA ASP A 108 16.99 -19.36 -9.07
C ASP A 108 16.93 -19.68 -10.56
N ARG A 109 17.58 -18.85 -11.38
CA ARG A 109 17.79 -19.17 -12.80
C ARG A 109 18.79 -20.32 -12.86
N VAL A 110 18.36 -21.53 -12.54
CA VAL A 110 19.11 -22.75 -12.82
C VAL A 110 19.13 -22.89 -14.34
N GLY A 111 20.04 -22.17 -15.00
CA GLY A 111 20.15 -22.18 -16.47
C GLY A 111 20.88 -21.00 -17.14
N ASP A 112 21.19 -19.90 -16.44
CA ASP A 112 21.77 -18.70 -17.08
C ASP A 112 23.27 -18.48 -16.76
N HIS A 113 23.93 -19.48 -16.16
CA HIS A 113 25.37 -19.45 -15.84
C HIS A 113 26.20 -20.43 -16.69
N LEU A 114 25.68 -20.89 -17.83
CA LEU A 114 26.44 -21.64 -18.83
C LEU A 114 26.41 -20.90 -20.17
N ILE A 115 27.06 -19.75 -20.24
CA ILE A 115 27.63 -19.26 -21.48
C ILE A 115 29.14 -19.43 -21.32
N GLU A 116 29.64 -20.61 -21.68
CA GLU A 116 31.04 -20.75 -22.04
C GLU A 116 31.23 -20.05 -23.39
N VAL A 117 32.12 -19.06 -23.42
CA VAL A 117 32.85 -18.61 -24.61
C VAL A 117 34.32 -18.59 -24.26
#